data_AF-A0A1G3J7N6-F1
#
_entry.id   AF-A0A1G3J7N6-F1
#
_cell.length_a   1.000
_cell.length_b   1.000
_cell.length_c   1.000
_cell.angle_alpha   90.00
_cell.angle_beta   90.00
_cell.angle_gamma   90.00
#
_symmetry.space_group_name_H-M   'P 1'
#
loop_
_entity.id
_entity.type
_entity.pdbx_description
1 polymer ?
#
loop_
_entity_poly.entity_id
_entity_poly.type
_entity_poly.pdbx_seq_one_letter_code
_entity_poly.pdbx_strand_id
1 'polypeptide(L)'
;MQIDIASKADFIRLEKTVEKILDIIGGERPSPGEWMKSAEAKKVLKCSDSSLKNYRSKGLIQFTKIAGTYYYKTLKIEDYGTV
;
A
#
# COMPACT_ATOMS: atom_id res chain seq x y z
N MET A 1 19.73 30.24 -3.39
CA MET A 1 18.90 29.04 -3.54
C MET A 1 19.72 28.02 -4.32
N GLN A 2 20.24 26.99 -3.66
CA GLN A 2 20.89 25.86 -4.36
C GLN A 2 19.80 24.90 -4.81
N ILE A 3 19.86 24.49 -6.08
CA ILE A 3 18.96 23.48 -6.64
C ILE A 3 19.81 22.25 -6.86
N ASP A 4 19.65 21.25 -5.99
CA ASP A 4 20.22 19.92 -6.21
C ASP A 4 19.34 19.16 -7.20
N ILE A 5 19.91 18.84 -8.35
CA ILE A 5 19.24 18.10 -9.41
C ILE A 5 19.62 16.64 -9.27
N ALA A 6 18.66 15.81 -8.84
CA ALA A 6 18.82 14.37 -8.86
C ALA A 6 18.74 13.83 -10.30
N SER A 7 19.71 13.01 -10.68
CA SER A 7 19.71 12.35 -11.99
C SER A 7 18.89 11.05 -11.95
N LYS A 8 18.43 10.58 -13.11
CA LYS A 8 17.77 9.27 -13.24
C LYS A 8 18.63 8.11 -12.69
N ALA A 9 19.95 8.22 -12.79
CA ALA A 9 20.87 7.23 -12.26
C ALA A 9 20.84 7.18 -10.72
N ASP A 10 20.63 8.32 -10.06
CA ASP A 10 20.53 8.39 -8.60
C ASP A 10 19.26 7.71 -8.10
N PHE A 11 18.14 7.86 -8.81
CA PHE A 11 16.91 7.11 -8.51
C PHE A 11 17.11 5.60 -8.63
N ILE A 12 17.75 5.13 -9.70
CA ILE A 12 18.02 3.70 -9.88
C ILE A 12 18.95 3.16 -8.77
N ARG A 13 19.94 3.95 -8.34
CA ARG A 13 20.82 3.60 -7.22
C ARG A 13 20.06 3.54 -5.90
N LEU A 14 19.12 4.45 -5.68
CA LEU A 14 18.27 4.47 -4.51
C LEU A 14 17.38 3.24 -4.45
N GLU A 15 16.69 2.88 -5.54
CA GLU A 15 15.85 1.68 -5.62
C GLU A 15 16.64 0.42 -5.24
N LYS A 16 17.83 0.23 -5.83
CA LYS A 16 18.72 -0.90 -5.51
C LYS A 16 19.18 -0.91 -4.05
N THR A 17 19.37 0.27 -3.44
CA THR A 17 19.78 0.38 -2.04
C THR A 17 18.64 -0.03 -1.12
N VAL A 18 17.41 0.40 -1.43
CA VAL A 18 16.20 0.01 -0.71
C VAL A 18 15.99 -1.50 -0.80
N GLU A 19 16.12 -2.10 -1.98
CA GLU A 19 16.01 -3.56 -2.15
C GLU A 19 17.00 -4.33 -1.27
N LYS A 20 18.26 -3.91 -1.22
CA LYS A 20 19.28 -4.53 -0.36
C LYS A 20 18.96 -4.40 1.13
N ILE A 21 18.42 -3.25 1.56
CA ILE A 21 18.01 -3.05 2.94
C ILE A 21 16.87 -4.00 3.30
N LEU A 22 15.87 -4.14 2.43
CA LEU A 22 14.76 -5.07 2.62
C LEU A 22 15.23 -6.52 2.77
N ASP A 23 16.20 -6.94 1.94
CA ASP A 23 16.81 -8.28 2.04
C ASP A 23 17.54 -8.50 3.37
N ILE A 24 18.23 -7.48 3.91
CA ILE A 24 18.95 -7.58 5.20
C ILE A 24 18.00 -7.67 6.39
N ILE A 25 16.92 -6.89 6.38
CA ILE A 25 15.99 -6.82 7.53
C ILE A 25 14.99 -7.99 7.54
N GLY A 26 15.08 -8.93 6.58
CA GLY A 26 14.12 -10.02 6.44
C GLY A 26 12.69 -9.54 6.18
N GLY A 27 12.54 -8.31 5.68
CA GLY A 27 11.24 -7.74 5.39
C GLY A 27 10.60 -8.49 4.23
N GLU A 28 9.32 -8.83 4.35
CA GLU A 28 8.55 -9.29 3.21
C GLU A 28 8.70 -8.26 2.09
N ARG A 29 9.20 -8.71 0.92
CA ARG A 29 9.22 -7.87 -0.27
C ARG A 29 7.77 -7.46 -0.53
N PRO A 30 7.46 -6.16 -0.66
CA PRO A 30 6.10 -5.72 -0.93
C PRO A 30 5.62 -6.43 -2.18
N SER A 31 4.69 -7.37 -2.02
CA SER A 31 4.23 -8.16 -3.16
C SER A 31 3.55 -7.20 -4.15
N PRO A 32 3.83 -7.29 -5.46
CA PRO A 32 3.11 -6.52 -6.45
C PRO A 32 1.62 -6.84 -6.33
N GLY A 33 0.85 -5.93 -5.71
CA GLY A 33 -0.55 -6.16 -5.38
C GLY A 33 -0.88 -6.18 -3.88
N GLU A 34 0.05 -5.86 -2.97
CA GLU A 34 -0.26 -5.79 -1.54
C GLU A 34 -1.11 -4.55 -1.16
N TRP A 35 -1.08 -3.49 -1.97
CA TRP A 35 -1.79 -2.26 -1.69
C TRP A 35 -2.70 -1.84 -2.84
N MET A 36 -3.98 -1.65 -2.54
CA MET A 36 -5.03 -1.33 -3.50
C MET A 36 -5.61 0.07 -3.24
N LYS A 37 -5.91 0.81 -4.30
CA LYS A 37 -6.62 2.10 -4.19
C LYS A 37 -8.09 1.86 -3.85
N SER A 38 -8.79 2.90 -3.39
CA SER A 38 -10.22 2.82 -3.04
C SER A 38 -11.10 2.16 -4.10
N ALA A 39 -10.84 2.39 -5.39
CA ALA A 39 -11.61 1.78 -6.47
C ALA A 39 -11.50 0.25 -6.49
N GLU A 40 -10.28 -0.26 -6.34
CA GLU A 40 -9.99 -1.70 -6.30
C GLU A 40 -10.47 -2.31 -4.98
N ALA A 41 -10.26 -1.62 -3.86
CA ALA A 41 -10.77 -2.04 -2.55
C ALA A 41 -12.29 -2.23 -2.53
N LYS A 42 -13.04 -1.35 -3.18
CA LYS A 42 -14.50 -1.49 -3.32
C LYS A 42 -14.91 -2.72 -4.11
N LYS A 43 -14.17 -3.07 -5.17
CA LYS A 43 -14.44 -4.27 -5.98
C LYS A 43 -14.17 -5.54 -5.18
N VAL A 44 -13.05 -5.59 -4.47
CA VAL A 44 -12.63 -6.74 -3.66
C VAL A 44 -13.59 -6.95 -2.48
N LEU A 45 -13.89 -5.89 -1.73
CA LEU A 45 -14.76 -5.95 -0.56
C LEU A 45 -16.26 -5.86 -0.89
N LYS A 46 -16.61 -5.73 -2.19
CA LYS A 46 -17.98 -5.54 -2.69
C LYS A 46 -18.77 -4.50 -1.88
N CYS A 47 -18.17 -3.33 -1.64
CA CYS A 47 -18.72 -2.31 -0.75
C CYS A 47 -18.81 -0.92 -1.41
N SER A 48 -19.65 -0.05 -0.83
CA SER A 48 -19.81 1.34 -1.26
C SER A 48 -18.71 2.24 -0.67
N ASP A 49 -18.55 3.46 -1.21
CA ASP A 49 -17.64 4.47 -0.63
C ASP A 49 -17.97 4.79 0.83
N SER A 50 -19.26 4.80 1.19
CA SER A 50 -19.72 5.03 2.57
C SER A 50 -19.28 3.88 3.49
N SER A 51 -19.45 2.64 3.03
CA SER A 51 -19.01 1.45 3.77
C SER A 51 -17.50 1.39 3.91
N LEU A 52 -16.74 1.67 2.84
CA LEU A 52 -15.28 1.67 2.88
C LEU A 52 -14.74 2.74 3.85
N LYS A 53 -15.35 3.94 3.85
CA LYS A 53 -15.05 4.99 4.85
C LYS A 53 -15.36 4.51 6.26
N ASN A 54 -16.48 3.83 6.47
CA ASN A 54 -16.86 3.29 7.77
C ASN A 54 -15.87 2.22 8.27
N TYR A 55 -15.49 1.27 7.41
CA TYR A 55 -14.48 0.25 7.72
C TYR A 55 -13.14 0.88 8.11
N ARG A 56 -12.73 1.92 7.39
CA ARG A 56 -11.54 2.70 7.71
C ARG A 56 -11.66 3.39 9.07
N SER A 57 -12.76 4.10 9.31
CA SER A 57 -12.99 4.81 10.58
C SER A 57 -13.08 3.87 11.78
N LYS A 58 -13.58 2.65 11.57
CA LYS A 58 -13.66 1.59 12.59
C LYS A 58 -12.36 0.78 12.75
N GLY A 59 -11.35 1.00 11.89
CA GLY A 59 -10.10 0.24 11.92
C GLY A 59 -10.23 -1.23 11.47
N LEU A 60 -11.30 -1.59 10.75
CA LEU A 60 -11.56 -2.97 10.30
C LEU A 60 -10.68 -3.39 9.12
N ILE A 61 -10.09 -2.42 8.42
CA ILE A 61 -9.22 -2.66 7.27
C ILE A 61 -7.94 -1.87 7.44
N GLN A 62 -6.80 -2.49 7.10
CA GLN A 62 -5.51 -1.81 7.13
C GLN A 62 -5.45 -0.81 5.98
N PHE A 63 -5.08 0.43 6.28
CA PHE A 63 -4.97 1.49 5.30
C PHE A 63 -3.77 2.39 5.57
N THR A 64 -3.26 3.01 4.52
CA THR A 64 -2.26 4.09 4.61
C THR A 64 -2.66 5.24 3.69
N LYS A 65 -2.27 6.46 4.04
CA LYS A 65 -2.53 7.66 3.24
C LYS A 65 -1.22 8.18 2.69
N ILE A 66 -1.06 8.10 1.37
CA ILE A 66 0.12 8.57 0.66
C ILE A 66 -0.31 9.70 -0.27
N ALA A 67 0.24 10.90 -0.07
CA ALA A 67 -0.04 12.09 -0.89
C ALA A 67 -1.54 12.37 -1.10
N GLY A 68 -2.36 12.26 -0.05
CA GLY A 68 -3.80 12.51 -0.13
C GLY A 68 -4.64 11.31 -0.61
N THR A 69 -4.01 10.28 -1.18
CA THR A 69 -4.69 9.07 -1.66
C THR A 69 -4.66 7.97 -0.60
N TYR A 70 -5.79 7.27 -0.43
CA TYR A 70 -5.89 6.13 0.46
C TYR A 70 -5.55 4.84 -0.27
N TYR A 71 -4.69 4.06 0.35
CA TYR A 71 -4.29 2.73 -0.05
C TYR A 71 -4.72 1.76 1.05
N TYR A 72 -5.23 0.60 0.65
CA TYR A 72 -5.72 -0.44 1.54
C TYR A 72 -4.88 -1.69 1.34
N LYS A 73 -4.53 -2.39 2.42
CA LYS A 73 -3.80 -3.64 2.29
C LYS A 73 -4.72 -4.70 1.69
N THR A 74 -4.18 -5.50 0.78
CA THR A 74 -4.84 -6.68 0.23
C THR A 74 -5.04 -7.67 1.35
N LEU A 75 -6.26 -7.68 1.87
CA LEU A 75 -6.74 -8.73 2.73
C LEU A 75 -6.84 -9.98 1.86
N LYS A 76 -6.00 -10.99 2.11
CA LYS A 76 -6.33 -12.34 1.68
C LYS A 76 -7.62 -12.71 2.40
N ILE A 77 -8.72 -12.82 1.65
CA ILE A 77 -10.04 -13.19 2.18
C ILE A 77 -10.07 -14.70 2.44
N GLU A 78 -9.04 -15.24 3.10
CA GLU A 78 -9.02 -16.63 3.53
C GLU A 78 -9.59 -16.80 4.95
N ASP A 79 -9.91 -15.71 5.66
CA ASP A 79 -10.23 -15.79 7.10
C ASP A 79 -11.43 -14.93 7.57
N TYR A 80 -12.27 -14.46 6.65
CA TYR A 80 -13.61 -13.98 7.03
C TYR A 80 -14.62 -15.05 6.63
N GLY A 81 -14.58 -16.14 7.38
CA GLY A 81 -15.50 -17.25 7.28
C GLY A 81 -16.95 -16.79 7.31
N THR A 82 -17.72 -17.46 6.46
CA THR A 82 -19.16 -17.66 6.61
C THR A 82 -19.50 -17.93 8.07
N VAL A 83 -20.31 -17.05 8.67
CA VAL A 83 -21.24 -17.39 9.74
C VAL A 83 -22.57 -16.74 9.39
#